data_AF-A0A521SDF4-F1
#
_entry.id   AF-A0A521SDF4-F1
#
_cell.length_a   1.000
_cell.length_b   1.000
_cell.length_c   1.000
_cell.angle_alpha   90.00
_cell.angle_beta   90.00
_cell.angle_gamma   90.00
#
_symmetry.space_group_name_H-M   'P 1'
#
loop_
_entity.id
_entity.type
_entity.pdbx_description
1 polymer ?
#
loop_
_entity_poly.entity_id
_entity_poly.type
_entity_poly.pdbx_seq_one_letter_code
_entity_poly.pdbx_strand_id
1 'polypeptide(L)'
;MSELLHPPESYFNKEKPSERGDLKKLSEGLRSELLAVELAYDKANNAIEDMQTAYEGMDDRLEQIGDAIAALAARGEKDDLLQARHDALIKTKAAVRQEFDRMTEAAEAAADRHEELVEAMKAFSREVTTPGGQA
;
A
#
# COMPACT_ATOMS: atom_id res chain seq x y z
N MET A 1 46.10 -1.43 59.74
CA MET A 1 44.64 -1.58 59.55
C MET A 1 44.35 -1.12 58.14
N SER A 2 44.25 -2.09 57.22
CA SER A 2 43.83 -1.87 55.85
C SER A 2 42.31 -1.91 55.82
N GLU A 3 41.68 -0.92 55.21
CA GLU A 3 40.37 -1.06 54.58
C GLU A 3 40.15 0.16 53.65
N LEU A 4 40.63 0.02 52.42
CA LEU A 4 40.12 0.78 51.28
C LEU A 4 38.71 0.23 51.01
N LEU A 5 37.67 0.98 51.37
CA LEU A 5 36.29 0.68 51.01
C LEU A 5 35.89 1.55 49.82
N HIS A 6 35.85 0.95 48.63
CA HIS A 6 35.03 1.43 47.52
C HIS A 6 34.03 0.33 47.16
N PRO A 7 32.72 0.65 47.11
CA PRO A 7 31.89 0.01 46.10
C PRO A 7 30.80 0.94 45.54
N PRO A 8 30.14 0.55 44.44
CA PRO A 8 30.68 -0.05 43.23
C PRO A 8 30.49 0.91 42.04
N GLU A 9 31.38 0.84 41.06
CA GLU A 9 31.05 1.38 39.74
C GLU A 9 29.77 0.68 39.27
N SER A 10 28.69 1.45 39.20
CA SER A 10 27.47 1.05 38.55
C SER A 10 27.83 0.68 37.12
N TYR A 11 27.63 -0.60 36.79
CA TYR A 11 27.69 -1.16 35.46
C TYR A 11 26.60 -0.49 34.59
N PHE A 12 26.79 0.77 34.24
CA PHE A 12 26.18 1.34 33.05
C PHE A 12 26.80 0.57 31.88
N ASN A 13 26.02 -0.36 31.33
CA ASN A 13 26.31 -1.06 30.09
C ASN A 13 26.90 -0.06 29.09
N LYS A 14 28.20 -0.21 28.83
CA LYS A 14 28.93 0.51 27.79
C LYS A 14 28.62 -0.15 26.45
N GLU A 15 27.37 -0.13 26.03
CA GLU A 15 27.11 -0.20 24.58
C GLU A 15 27.69 1.08 23.98
N LYS A 16 28.49 0.96 22.92
CA LYS A 16 29.19 2.12 22.37
C LYS A 16 28.14 3.13 21.91
N PRO A 17 28.34 4.44 22.16
CA PRO A 17 27.41 5.48 21.71
C PRO A 17 27.08 5.42 20.20
N SER A 18 27.99 4.86 19.39
CA SER A 18 27.78 4.59 17.97
C SER A 18 26.70 3.53 17.72
N GLU A 19 26.75 2.41 18.45
CA GLU A 19 25.80 1.29 18.31
C GLU A 19 24.38 1.74 18.70
N ARG A 20 24.23 2.48 19.81
CA ARG A 20 22.92 3.03 20.21
C ARG A 20 22.37 4.07 19.23
N GLY A 21 23.24 4.88 18.65
CA GLY A 21 22.87 5.87 17.63
C GLY A 21 22.42 5.23 16.32
N ASP A 22 23.10 4.16 15.90
CA ASP A 22 22.79 3.42 14.68
C ASP A 22 21.52 2.58 14.83
N LEU A 23 21.31 1.94 15.99
CA LEU A 23 20.05 1.25 16.32
C LEU A 23 18.85 2.19 16.32
N LYS A 24 19.01 3.40 16.88
CA LYS A 24 17.95 4.42 16.86
C LYS A 24 17.58 4.79 15.42
N LYS A 25 18.56 5.09 14.57
CA LYS A 25 18.32 5.42 13.15
C LYS A 25 17.63 4.29 12.40
N LEU A 26 18.05 3.04 12.64
CA LEU A 26 17.43 1.87 12.01
C LEU A 26 15.95 1.75 12.41
N SER A 27 15.64 1.92 13.70
CA SER A 27 14.26 1.86 14.20
C SER A 27 13.38 3.00 13.65
N GLU A 28 13.93 4.20 13.52
CA GLU A 28 13.24 5.35 12.92
C GLU A 28 13.01 5.14 11.41
N GLY A 29 13.98 4.54 10.72
CA GLY A 29 13.89 4.16 9.30
C GLY A 29 12.78 3.14 9.04
N LEU A 30 12.78 2.02 9.78
CA LEU A 30 11.74 0.98 9.66
C LEU A 30 10.34 1.54 9.92
N ARG A 31 10.20 2.40 10.94
CA ARG A 31 8.93 3.05 11.25
C ARG A 31 8.48 4.01 10.16
N SER A 32 9.41 4.79 9.60
CA SER A 32 9.09 5.72 8.51
C SER A 32 8.68 4.97 7.25
N GLU A 33 9.31 3.84 6.97
CA GLU A 33 8.95 2.99 5.83
C GLU A 33 7.57 2.35 6.02
N LEU A 34 7.29 1.84 7.23
CA LEU A 34 5.98 1.26 7.55
C LEU A 34 4.84 2.26 7.32
N LEU A 35 4.99 3.49 7.81
CA LEU A 35 4.00 4.56 7.59
C LEU A 35 3.82 4.88 6.10
N ALA A 36 4.89 4.84 5.31
CA ALA A 36 4.80 5.08 3.88
C ALA A 36 4.04 3.96 3.15
N VAL A 37 4.26 2.71 3.56
CA VAL A 37 3.56 1.53 3.02
C VAL A 37 2.08 1.55 3.39
N GLU A 38 1.74 1.84 4.64
CA GLU A 38 0.35 1.99 5.10
C GLU A 38 -0.39 3.06 4.28
N LEU A 39 0.23 4.22 4.06
CA LEU A 39 -0.36 5.28 3.24
C LEU A 39 -0.54 4.86 1.77
N ALA A 40 0.39 4.08 1.21
CA ALA A 40 0.28 3.57 -0.15
C ALA A 40 -0.87 2.57 -0.28
N TYR A 41 -1.01 1.68 0.70
CA TYR A 41 -2.10 0.71 0.78
C TYR A 41 -3.47 1.39 0.86
N ASP A 42 -3.62 2.38 1.74
CA ASP A 42 -4.88 3.13 1.87
C ASP A 42 -5.25 3.87 0.57
N LYS A 43 -4.27 4.46 -0.12
CA LYS A 43 -4.50 5.12 -1.41
C LYS A 43 -4.93 4.14 -2.49
N ALA A 44 -4.30 2.97 -2.56
CA ALA A 44 -4.65 1.95 -3.53
C ALA A 44 -6.09 1.45 -3.31
N ASN A 45 -6.47 1.16 -2.06
CA ASN A 45 -7.83 0.71 -1.73
C ASN A 45 -8.90 1.75 -2.03
N ASN A 46 -8.68 3.02 -1.68
CA ASN A 46 -9.62 4.09 -2.03
C ASN A 46 -9.79 4.21 -3.56
N ALA A 47 -8.69 4.11 -4.32
CA ALA A 47 -8.74 4.14 -5.78
C ALA A 47 -9.51 2.94 -6.36
N ILE A 48 -9.34 1.75 -5.78
CA ILE A 48 -10.06 0.53 -6.16
C ILE A 48 -11.57 0.71 -5.97
N GLU A 49 -12.02 1.24 -4.82
CA GLU A 49 -13.43 1.49 -4.52
C GLU A 49 -14.07 2.50 -5.49
N ASP A 50 -13.38 3.62 -5.75
CA ASP A 50 -13.82 4.63 -6.71
C ASP A 50 -13.92 4.04 -8.13
N MET A 51 -12.94 3.22 -8.53
CA MET A 51 -12.93 2.57 -9.83
C MET A 51 -14.05 1.54 -9.99
N GLN A 52 -14.38 0.76 -8.95
CA GLN A 52 -15.50 -0.18 -8.97
C GLN A 52 -16.82 0.55 -9.23
N THR A 53 -17.08 1.62 -8.46
CA THR A 53 -18.28 2.44 -8.63
C THR A 53 -18.37 3.03 -10.04
N ALA A 54 -17.25 3.54 -10.56
CA ALA A 54 -17.20 4.08 -11.92
C ALA A 54 -17.45 2.99 -12.98
N TYR A 55 -16.89 1.80 -12.79
CA TYR A 55 -17.00 0.68 -13.72
C TYR A 55 -18.43 0.15 -13.82
N GLU A 56 -19.11 -0.02 -12.69
CA GLU A 56 -20.53 -0.43 -12.65
C GLU A 56 -21.42 0.57 -13.38
N GLY A 57 -21.23 1.88 -13.13
CA GLY A 57 -21.99 2.93 -13.82
C GLY A 57 -21.73 3.02 -15.33
N MET A 58 -20.65 2.43 -15.84
CA MET A 58 -20.40 2.35 -17.29
C MET A 58 -21.21 1.24 -17.96
N ASP A 59 -21.53 0.15 -17.26
CA ASP A 59 -22.33 -0.94 -17.81
C ASP A 59 -23.76 -0.49 -18.12
N ASP A 60 -24.41 0.16 -17.15
CA ASP A 60 -25.76 0.71 -17.34
C ASP A 60 -25.82 1.71 -18.51
N ARG A 61 -24.77 2.53 -18.66
CA ARG A 61 -24.68 3.52 -19.76
C ARG A 61 -24.45 2.84 -21.11
N LEU A 62 -23.64 1.79 -21.16
CA LEU A 62 -23.42 1.02 -22.39
C LEU A 62 -24.71 0.36 -22.85
N GLU A 63 -25.46 -0.24 -21.94
CA GLU A 63 -26.76 -0.85 -22.23
C GLU A 63 -27.75 0.20 -22.76
N GLN A 64 -27.91 1.33 -22.06
CA GLN A 64 -28.81 2.41 -22.49
C GLN A 64 -28.45 2.98 -23.87
N ILE A 65 -27.16 3.20 -24.12
CA ILE A 65 -26.70 3.71 -25.42
C ILE A 65 -26.89 2.63 -26.51
N GLY A 66 -26.62 1.37 -26.20
CA GLY A 66 -26.83 0.24 -27.10
C GLY A 66 -28.30 0.10 -27.53
N ASP A 67 -29.22 0.19 -26.58
CA ASP A 67 -30.66 0.17 -26.84
C ASP A 67 -31.12 1.36 -27.69
N ALA A 68 -30.59 2.56 -27.43
CA ALA A 68 -30.89 3.75 -28.23
C ALA A 68 -30.39 3.60 -29.67
N ILE A 69 -29.18 3.06 -29.87
CA ILE A 69 -28.63 2.75 -31.19
C ILE A 69 -29.51 1.73 -31.92
N ALA A 70 -29.92 0.66 -31.24
CA ALA A 70 -30.79 -0.37 -31.80
C ALA A 70 -32.18 0.20 -32.20
N ALA A 71 -32.75 1.07 -31.37
CA ALA A 71 -34.02 1.72 -31.64
C ALA A 71 -33.96 2.66 -32.87
N LEU A 72 -32.86 3.41 -33.04
CA LEU A 72 -32.63 4.23 -34.23
C LEU A 72 -32.50 3.36 -35.48
N ALA A 73 -31.69 2.30 -35.41
CA ALA A 73 -31.48 1.37 -36.52
C ALA A 73 -32.79 0.70 -36.97
N ALA A 74 -33.67 0.32 -36.02
CA ALA A 74 -34.99 -0.24 -36.32
C ALA A 74 -35.92 0.74 -37.07
N ARG A 75 -35.67 2.05 -36.96
CA ARG A 75 -36.39 3.11 -37.68
C ARG A 75 -35.72 3.50 -39.00
N GLY A 76 -34.59 2.88 -39.33
CA GLY A 76 -33.76 3.26 -40.48
C GLY A 76 -33.00 4.57 -40.27
N GLU A 77 -32.87 5.02 -39.02
CA GLU A 77 -32.11 6.21 -38.64
C GLU A 77 -30.71 5.80 -38.17
N LYS A 78 -29.76 6.73 -38.28
CA LYS A 78 -28.38 6.54 -37.81
C LYS A 78 -27.92 7.79 -37.08
N ASP A 79 -27.29 7.59 -35.93
CA ASP A 79 -26.62 8.65 -35.20
C ASP A 79 -25.14 8.27 -35.00
N ASP A 80 -24.29 8.81 -35.86
CA ASP A 80 -22.84 8.58 -35.82
C ASP A 80 -22.19 9.12 -34.54
N LEU A 81 -22.76 10.18 -33.95
CA LEU A 81 -22.26 10.73 -32.70
C LEU A 81 -22.57 9.79 -31.54
N LEU A 82 -23.76 9.19 -31.53
CA LEU A 82 -24.15 8.21 -30.52
C LEU A 82 -23.28 6.95 -30.61
N GLN A 83 -23.01 6.46 -31.83
CA GLN A 83 -22.09 5.33 -32.03
C GLN A 83 -20.67 5.67 -31.55
N ALA A 84 -20.15 6.85 -31.88
CA ALA A 84 -18.82 7.27 -31.43
C ALA A 84 -18.73 7.38 -29.89
N ARG A 85 -19.81 7.83 -29.22
CA ARG A 85 -19.90 7.85 -27.75
C ARG A 85 -19.90 6.45 -27.15
N HIS A 86 -20.65 5.52 -27.74
CA HIS A 86 -20.66 4.12 -27.34
C HIS A 86 -19.26 3.51 -27.41
N ASP A 87 -18.58 3.68 -28.54
CA ASP A 87 -17.23 3.14 -28.75
C ASP A 87 -16.20 3.79 -27.82
N ALA A 88 -16.32 5.09 -27.54
CA ALA A 88 -15.49 5.78 -26.56
C ALA A 88 -15.71 5.28 -25.14
N LEU A 89 -16.96 4.97 -24.77
CA LEU A 89 -17.30 4.42 -23.46
C LEU A 89 -16.72 3.01 -23.29
N ILE A 90 -16.77 2.15 -24.32
CA ILE A 90 -16.11 0.83 -24.31
C ILE A 90 -14.61 0.97 -24.05
N LYS A 91 -13.93 1.88 -24.76
CA LYS A 91 -12.49 2.12 -24.59
C LYS A 91 -12.16 2.62 -23.18
N THR A 92 -12.98 3.54 -22.67
CA THR A 92 -12.80 4.09 -21.32
C THR A 92 -12.99 3.01 -20.27
N LYS A 93 -14.01 2.15 -20.41
CA LYS A 93 -14.26 1.02 -19.53
C LYS A 93 -13.07 0.03 -19.49
N ALA A 94 -12.50 -0.28 -20.65
CA ALA A 94 -11.31 -1.13 -20.73
C ALA A 94 -10.10 -0.49 -20.03
N ALA A 95 -9.91 0.83 -20.16
CA ALA A 95 -8.83 1.54 -19.48
C ALA A 95 -9.04 1.56 -17.95
N VAL A 96 -10.27 1.78 -17.48
CA VAL A 96 -10.61 1.70 -16.04
C VAL A 96 -10.32 0.30 -15.51
N ARG A 97 -10.65 -0.76 -16.28
CA ARG A 97 -10.33 -2.12 -15.85
C ARG A 97 -8.83 -2.37 -15.70
N GLN A 98 -8.03 -1.91 -16.67
CA GLN A 98 -6.58 -2.05 -16.58
C GLN A 98 -6.01 -1.32 -15.36
N GLU A 99 -6.52 -0.13 -15.05
CA GLU A 99 -6.06 0.63 -13.90
C GLU A 99 -6.50 0.00 -12.57
N PHE A 100 -7.71 -0.56 -12.52
CA PHE A 100 -8.19 -1.35 -11.38
C PHE A 100 -7.26 -2.54 -11.09
N ASP A 101 -6.88 -3.29 -12.12
CA ASP A 101 -5.97 -4.44 -11.97
C ASP A 101 -4.60 -3.96 -11.43
N ARG A 102 -4.05 -2.85 -11.94
CA ARG A 102 -2.80 -2.26 -11.43
C ARG A 102 -2.88 -1.82 -9.97
N MET A 103 -3.98 -1.18 -9.57
CA MET A 103 -4.15 -0.73 -8.19
C MET A 103 -4.28 -1.91 -7.23
N THR A 104 -4.90 -3.00 -7.68
CA THR A 104 -4.99 -4.25 -6.92
C THR A 104 -3.61 -4.86 -6.72
N GLU A 105 -2.81 -4.97 -7.79
CA GLU A 105 -1.41 -5.43 -7.68
C GLU A 105 -0.57 -4.54 -6.74
N ALA A 106 -0.77 -3.23 -6.77
CA ALA A 106 -0.08 -2.29 -5.88
C ALA A 106 -0.51 -2.46 -4.41
N ALA A 107 -1.79 -2.71 -4.15
CA ALA A 107 -2.31 -2.97 -2.81
C ALA A 107 -1.75 -4.29 -2.23
N GLU A 108 -1.71 -5.35 -3.04
CA GLU A 108 -1.11 -6.64 -2.66
C GLU A 108 0.38 -6.49 -2.34
N ALA A 109 1.14 -5.82 -3.21
CA ALA A 109 2.57 -5.56 -2.97
C ALA A 109 2.82 -4.72 -1.71
N ALA A 110 1.95 -3.75 -1.42
CA ALA A 110 2.03 -2.97 -0.19
C ALA A 110 1.71 -3.83 1.05
N ALA A 111 0.74 -4.74 0.97
CA ALA A 111 0.42 -5.67 2.06
C ALA A 111 1.60 -6.61 2.37
N ASP A 112 2.21 -7.20 1.34
CA ASP A 112 3.41 -8.05 1.49
C ASP A 112 4.56 -7.26 2.13
N ARG A 113 4.81 -6.04 1.64
CA ARG A 113 5.88 -5.19 2.20
C ARG A 113 5.61 -4.80 3.65
N HIS A 114 4.35 -4.56 4.00
CA HIS A 114 3.95 -4.28 5.38
C HIS A 114 4.26 -5.49 6.28
N GLU A 115 3.94 -6.71 5.85
CA GLU A 115 4.25 -7.93 6.61
C GLU A 115 5.77 -8.09 6.82
N GLU A 116 6.57 -7.90 5.77
CA GLU A 116 8.04 -7.93 5.87
C GLU A 116 8.58 -6.92 6.88
N LEU A 117 8.08 -5.68 6.87
CA LEU A 117 8.51 -4.63 7.78
C LEU A 117 8.11 -4.94 9.23
N VAL A 118 6.91 -5.48 9.45
CA VAL A 118 6.45 -5.90 10.77
C VAL A 118 7.35 -7.02 11.32
N GLU A 119 7.68 -8.02 10.49
CA GLU A 119 8.59 -9.10 10.92
C GLU A 119 10.02 -8.60 11.16
N ALA A 120 10.53 -7.68 10.34
CA ALA A 120 11.82 -7.04 10.56
C ALA A 120 11.85 -6.25 11.88
N MET A 121 10.78 -5.52 12.20
CA MET A 121 10.65 -4.80 13.47
C MET A 121 10.57 -5.75 14.68
N LYS A 122 9.86 -6.88 14.56
CA LYS A 122 9.83 -7.92 15.60
C LYS A 122 11.20 -8.58 15.81
N ALA A 123 11.93 -8.86 14.73
CA ALA A 123 13.28 -9.40 14.79
C ALA A 123 14.25 -8.41 15.44
N PHE A 124 14.23 -7.15 15.00
CA PHE A 124 15.01 -6.06 15.58
C PHE A 124 14.73 -5.91 17.07
N SER A 125 13.44 -5.88 17.46
CA SER A 125 13.01 -5.80 18.87
C SER A 125 13.58 -6.95 19.70
N ARG A 126 13.53 -8.20 19.20
CA ARG A 126 14.13 -9.37 19.87
C ARG A 126 15.63 -9.21 20.03
N GLU A 127 16.34 -8.78 19.00
CA GLU A 127 17.80 -8.62 19.02
C GLU A 127 18.23 -7.56 20.05
N VAL A 128 17.56 -6.41 20.11
CA VAL A 128 17.90 -5.34 21.05
C VAL A 128 17.39 -5.56 22.49
N THR A 129 16.43 -6.47 22.68
CA THR A 129 15.88 -6.79 24.02
C THR A 129 16.45 -8.07 24.64
N THR A 130 17.28 -8.84 23.91
CA THR A 130 17.93 -10.04 24.46
C THR A 130 19.18 -9.62 25.26
N PRO A 131 19.18 -9.70 26.61
CA PRO A 131 20.35 -9.39 27.41
C PRO A 131 21.22 -10.65 27.51
N GLY A 132 22.30 -10.70 26.72
CA GLY A 132 23.37 -11.70 26.87
C GLY A 132 22.95 -13.17 26.65
N GLY A 133 23.11 -13.67 25.43
CA GLY A 133 22.95 -15.10 25.09
C GLY A 133 24.19 -15.63 24.39
N GLN A 134 25.04 -16.28 25.17
CA GLN A 134 26.23 -17.08 24.84
C GLN A 134 26.34 -17.61 23.39
N ALA A 135 27.52 -17.38 22.79
CA ALA A 135 28.17 -18.33 21.89
C ALA A 135 29.58 -18.61 22.43
#